data_AF-A0AAV0GP58-F1
#
_entry.id   AF-A0AAV0GP58-F1
#
_cell.length_a   1.000
_cell.length_b   1.000
_cell.length_c   1.000
_cell.angle_alpha   90.00
_cell.angle_beta   90.00
_cell.angle_gamma   90.00
#
_symmetry.space_group_name_H-M   'P 1'
#
loop_
_entity.id
_entity.type
_entity.pdbx_description
1 polymer ?
#
loop_
_entity_poly.entity_id
_entity_poly.type
_entity_poly.pdbx_seq_one_letter_code
_entity_poly.pdbx_strand_id
1 'polypeptide(L)'
;MEQVYEILLSNKPPLPLIIILITILIILFSTIYILKKQNKKQSNKNRASSFPLPPGPWKLPIIGNIHQLAFSSALIHRRLAELAEQYGPSLRPIRDEEIGKLVKLIGGEPAGGAVNLHQLLVAVGNAMTSRTAFGKVRELESSFLPVARQILRAVGGFNIGDIFPSNR
;
A
#
# COMPACT_ATOMS: atom_id res chain seq x y z
N MET A 1 38.26 -46.27 -16.51
CA MET A 1 36.88 -45.71 -16.50
C MET A 1 36.15 -46.03 -15.19
N GLU A 2 36.20 -47.26 -14.69
CA GLU A 2 35.57 -47.64 -13.40
C GLU A 2 36.13 -46.88 -12.18
N GLN A 3 37.45 -46.72 -12.05
CA GLN A 3 38.04 -45.96 -10.92
C GLN A 3 37.63 -44.48 -10.89
N VAL A 4 37.42 -43.87 -12.07
CA VAL A 4 36.99 -42.46 -12.17
C VAL A 4 35.51 -42.32 -11.75
N TYR A 5 34.69 -43.33 -12.06
CA TYR A 5 33.29 -43.39 -11.66
C TYR A 5 33.14 -43.60 -10.15
N GLU A 6 33.99 -44.45 -9.55
CA GLU A 6 34.05 -44.66 -8.10
C GLU A 6 34.50 -43.42 -7.33
N ILE A 7 35.45 -42.64 -7.86
CA ILE A 7 35.86 -41.35 -7.26
C ILE A 7 34.72 -40.32 -7.30
N LEU A 8 33.93 -40.30 -8.38
CA LEU A 8 32.74 -39.44 -8.50
C LEU A 8 31.60 -39.88 -7.55
N LEU A 9 31.50 -41.18 -7.27
CA LEU A 9 30.52 -41.73 -6.32
C LEU A 9 30.93 -41.54 -4.85
N SER A 10 32.23 -41.58 -4.54
CA SER A 10 32.78 -41.39 -3.19
C SER A 10 32.68 -39.94 -2.69
N ASN A 11 32.57 -38.97 -3.61
CA ASN A 11 32.44 -37.54 -3.32
C ASN A 11 31.02 -37.03 -3.53
N LYS A 12 30.01 -37.92 -3.42
CA LYS A 12 28.60 -37.54 -3.46
C LYS A 12 28.34 -36.44 -2.42
N PRO A 13 27.94 -35.24 -2.83
CA PRO A 13 27.64 -34.19 -1.87
C PRO A 13 26.53 -34.71 -0.96
N PRO A 14 26.62 -34.47 0.37
CA PRO A 14 25.61 -34.97 1.29
C PRO A 14 24.25 -34.51 0.79
N LEU A 15 23.32 -35.46 0.63
CA LEU A 15 21.93 -35.25 0.17
C LEU A 15 21.28 -33.94 0.68
N PRO A 16 21.50 -33.45 1.93
CA PRO A 16 21.01 -32.13 2.35
C PRO A 16 21.48 -30.95 1.49
N LEU A 17 22.72 -30.92 0.99
CA LEU A 17 23.22 -29.81 0.19
C LEU A 17 22.56 -29.73 -1.19
N ILE A 18 22.27 -30.89 -1.79
CA ILE A 18 21.54 -30.96 -3.06
C ILE A 18 20.12 -30.40 -2.88
N ILE A 19 19.45 -30.76 -1.79
CA ILE A 19 18.10 -30.26 -1.47
C ILE A 19 18.12 -28.74 -1.27
N ILE A 20 19.08 -28.22 -0.50
CA ILE A 20 19.23 -26.77 -0.27
C ILE A 20 19.44 -26.04 -1.61
N LEU A 21 20.32 -26.55 -2.48
CA LEU A 21 20.56 -25.94 -3.79
C LEU A 21 19.29 -25.90 -4.67
N ILE A 22 18.49 -26.98 -4.68
CA ILE A 22 17.22 -27.05 -5.40
C ILE A 22 16.22 -26.03 -4.85
N THR A 23 16.11 -25.90 -3.52
CA THR A 23 15.20 -24.90 -2.91
C THR A 23 15.58 -23.47 -3.28
N ILE A 24 16.87 -23.13 -3.29
CA ILE A 24 17.37 -21.81 -3.70
C ILE A 24 17.04 -21.54 -5.18
N LEU A 25 17.24 -22.53 -6.05
CA LEU A 25 16.95 -22.40 -7.48
C LEU A 25 15.46 -22.15 -7.76
N ILE A 26 14.57 -22.86 -7.04
CA ILE A 26 13.11 -22.67 -7.16
C ILE A 26 12.70 -21.27 -6.72
N ILE A 27 13.26 -20.77 -5.61
CA ILE A 27 12.99 -19.41 -5.11
C ILE A 27 13.44 -18.37 -6.13
N LEU A 28 14.66 -18.50 -6.67
CA LEU A 28 15.18 -17.58 -7.69
C LEU A 28 14.31 -17.58 -8.95
N PHE A 29 13.91 -18.76 -9.43
CA PHE A 29 13.08 -18.89 -10.63
C PHE A 29 11.68 -18.30 -10.42
N SER A 30 11.04 -18.57 -9.27
CA SER A 30 9.74 -18.01 -8.90
C SER A 30 9.79 -16.48 -8.84
N THR A 31 10.85 -15.94 -8.23
CA THR A 31 11.05 -14.49 -8.11
C THR A 31 11.21 -13.85 -9.49
N ILE A 32 12.05 -14.41 -10.36
CA ILE A 32 12.26 -13.93 -11.75
C ILE A 32 10.96 -14.02 -12.58
N TYR A 33 10.19 -15.11 -12.42
CA TYR A 33 8.92 -15.30 -13.13
C TYR A 33 7.88 -14.24 -12.73
N ILE A 34 7.75 -13.95 -11.42
CA ILE A 34 6.83 -12.92 -10.92
C ILE A 34 7.23 -11.54 -11.46
N LEU A 35 8.53 -11.21 -11.49
CA LEU A 35 9.02 -9.95 -12.03
C LEU A 35 8.67 -9.77 -13.52
N LYS A 36 8.84 -10.82 -14.34
CA LYS A 36 8.45 -10.79 -15.76
C LYS A 36 6.93 -10.65 -15.93
N LYS A 37 6.13 -11.28 -15.07
CA LYS A 37 4.66 -11.23 -15.13
C LYS A 37 4.11 -9.84 -14.79
N GLN A 38 4.81 -9.08 -13.96
CA GLN A 38 4.39 -7.72 -13.59
C GLN A 38 4.55 -6.71 -14.73
N ASN A 39 5.57 -6.86 -15.60
CA ASN A 39 5.75 -5.97 -16.76
C ASN A 39 4.65 -6.11 -17.83
N LYS A 40 3.93 -7.24 -17.89
CA LYS A 40 2.91 -7.48 -18.92
C LYS A 40 1.51 -6.95 -18.55
N LYS A 41 1.28 -6.54 -17.30
CA LYS A 41 -0.06 -6.15 -16.81
C LYS A 41 -0.33 -4.64 -16.78
N GLN A 42 0.53 -3.83 -17.38
CA GLN A 42 0.42 -2.35 -17.34
C GLN A 42 0.06 -1.73 -18.70
N SER A 43 -0.71 -2.44 -19.51
CA SER A 43 -1.44 -1.85 -20.63
C SER A 43 -2.77 -2.58 -20.79
N ASN A 44 -3.81 -2.10 -20.11
CA ASN A 44 -5.17 -1.96 -20.64
C ASN A 44 -6.12 -1.35 -19.60
N LYS A 45 -6.51 -0.08 -19.77
CA LYS A 45 -7.84 0.41 -19.39
C LYS A 45 -8.13 1.71 -20.13
N ASN A 46 -8.87 1.57 -21.22
CA ASN A 46 -9.42 2.69 -21.97
C ASN A 46 -10.70 3.22 -21.31
N ARG A 47 -10.80 4.56 -21.28
CA ARG A 47 -11.98 5.46 -21.24
C ARG A 47 -12.82 5.54 -19.94
N ALA A 48 -12.69 6.65 -19.21
CA ALA A 48 -13.68 7.74 -19.12
C ALA A 48 -13.26 8.83 -18.11
N SER A 49 -13.38 10.10 -18.55
CA SER A 49 -13.25 11.39 -17.83
C SER A 49 -11.92 11.81 -17.16
N SER A 50 -11.38 12.90 -17.72
CA SER A 50 -10.65 14.03 -17.10
C SER A 50 -9.33 13.80 -16.35
N PHE A 51 -8.29 14.42 -16.91
CA PHE A 51 -6.92 14.65 -16.44
C PHE A 51 -5.94 13.49 -16.59
N PRO A 52 -4.79 13.72 -17.24
CA PRO A 52 -3.70 12.74 -17.26
C PRO A 52 -3.17 12.63 -15.84
N LEU A 53 -3.63 11.60 -15.13
CA LEU A 53 -3.06 11.23 -13.84
C LEU A 53 -1.60 10.85 -14.07
N PRO A 54 -0.67 11.35 -13.26
CA PRO A 54 0.72 10.96 -13.39
C PRO A 54 0.84 9.44 -13.15
N PRO A 55 1.76 8.77 -13.88
CA PRO A 55 1.96 7.34 -13.72
C PRO A 55 2.28 6.98 -12.27
N GLY A 56 1.56 6.01 -11.72
CA GLY A 56 1.70 5.59 -10.34
C GLY A 56 2.97 4.75 -10.11
N PRO A 57 3.67 4.94 -8.99
CA PRO A 57 4.87 4.18 -8.67
C PRO A 57 4.59 2.70 -8.34
N TRP A 58 5.61 1.85 -8.45
CA TRP A 58 5.49 0.38 -8.50
C TRP A 58 5.19 -0.28 -7.14
N LYS A 59 4.18 -1.15 -7.09
CA LYS A 59 3.67 -1.75 -5.84
C LYS A 59 4.15 -3.20 -5.65
N LEU A 60 4.72 -3.50 -4.47
CA LEU A 60 5.01 -4.87 -4.05
C LEU A 60 3.73 -5.54 -3.51
N PRO A 61 3.58 -6.88 -3.65
CA PRO A 61 2.52 -7.59 -2.95
C PRO A 61 2.70 -7.44 -1.42
N ILE A 62 1.60 -7.33 -0.67
CA ILE A 62 1.52 -7.19 0.80
C ILE A 62 1.98 -5.80 1.31
N ILE A 63 3.14 -5.29 0.88
CA ILE A 63 3.72 -4.03 1.37
C ILE A 63 3.27 -2.81 0.54
N GLY A 64 2.83 -3.02 -0.70
CA GLY A 64 2.43 -1.94 -1.60
C GLY A 64 3.58 -1.00 -1.91
N ASN A 65 3.31 0.32 -1.91
CA ASN A 65 4.32 1.37 -2.13
C ASN A 65 5.03 1.80 -0.85
N ILE A 66 4.66 1.24 0.32
CA ILE A 66 5.23 1.64 1.62
C ILE A 66 6.74 1.37 1.66
N HIS A 67 7.22 0.33 0.97
CA HIS A 67 8.67 0.07 0.86
C HIS A 67 9.46 1.25 0.27
N GLN A 68 8.84 2.06 -0.60
CA GLN A 68 9.46 3.26 -1.18
C GLN A 68 9.60 4.40 -0.17
N LEU A 69 8.78 4.39 0.89
CA LEU A 69 8.82 5.35 1.99
C LEU A 69 9.66 4.83 3.17
N ALA A 70 9.53 3.55 3.50
CA ALA A 70 10.12 2.94 4.69
C ALA A 70 11.64 2.71 4.58
N PHE A 71 12.16 2.32 3.41
CA PHE A 71 13.61 2.19 3.19
C PHE A 71 14.32 3.53 2.95
N SER A 72 13.54 4.63 2.86
CA SER A 72 13.98 5.99 2.56
C SER A 72 13.91 6.89 3.81
N SER A 73 14.22 6.33 4.98
CA SER A 73 13.94 6.92 6.31
C SER A 73 14.47 8.35 6.51
N ALA A 74 15.53 8.75 5.81
CA ALA A 74 16.08 10.10 5.89
C ALA A 74 15.22 11.20 5.24
N LEU A 75 14.20 10.88 4.43
CA LEU A 75 13.50 11.86 3.57
C LEU A 75 11.98 11.66 3.45
N ILE A 76 11.32 10.92 4.37
CA ILE A 76 9.87 10.64 4.27
C ILE A 76 9.04 11.93 4.14
N HIS A 77 9.35 12.96 4.94
CA HIS A 77 8.66 14.26 4.89
C HIS A 77 8.82 14.94 3.53
N ARG A 78 10.00 14.83 2.89
CA ARG A 78 10.25 15.36 1.54
C ARG A 78 9.50 14.57 0.48
N ARG A 79 9.49 13.23 0.57
CA ARG A 79 8.70 12.39 -0.35
C ARG A 79 7.21 12.68 -0.23
N LEU A 80 6.69 12.85 0.98
CA LEU A 80 5.30 13.23 1.20
C LEU A 80 5.02 14.64 0.65
N ALA A 81 5.96 15.59 0.77
CA ALA A 81 5.82 16.92 0.18
C ALA A 81 5.82 16.88 -1.36
N GLU A 82 6.73 16.11 -1.97
CA GLU A 82 6.77 15.89 -3.43
C GLU A 82 5.47 15.25 -3.93
N LEU A 83 4.94 14.25 -3.21
CA LEU A 83 3.63 13.65 -3.50
C LEU A 83 2.49 14.67 -3.33
N ALA A 84 2.53 15.50 -2.29
CA ALA A 84 1.53 16.53 -2.08
C ALA A 84 1.55 17.59 -3.20
N GLU A 85 2.72 17.94 -3.72
CA GLU A 85 2.88 18.85 -4.85
C GLU A 85 2.36 18.22 -6.15
N GLN A 86 2.70 16.95 -6.39
CA GLN A 86 2.29 16.20 -7.58
C GLN A 86 0.78 15.92 -7.62
N TYR A 87 0.20 15.46 -6.51
CA TYR A 87 -1.20 15.05 -6.44
C TYR A 87 -2.13 16.15 -5.94
N GLY A 88 -1.62 17.19 -5.27
CA GLY A 88 -2.37 18.34 -4.78
C GLY A 88 -3.31 18.96 -5.83
N PRO A 89 -2.84 19.26 -7.06
CA PRO A 89 -3.69 19.75 -8.15
C PRO A 89 -4.87 18.84 -8.48
N SER A 90 -4.66 17.52 -8.49
CA SER A 90 -5.71 16.54 -8.78
C SER A 90 -6.76 16.41 -7.66
N LEU A 91 -6.36 16.72 -6.42
CA LEU A 91 -7.23 16.65 -5.24
C LEU A 91 -8.02 17.93 -4.98
N ARG A 92 -7.64 19.08 -5.56
CA ARG A 92 -8.31 20.38 -5.31
C ARG A 92 -9.83 20.33 -5.52
N PRO A 93 -10.36 19.76 -6.62
CA PRO A 93 -11.80 19.80 -6.86
C PRO A 93 -12.61 19.06 -5.78
N ILE A 94 -12.10 17.93 -5.30
CA ILE A 94 -12.73 17.16 -4.21
C ILE A 94 -12.62 17.93 -2.91
N ARG A 95 -11.45 18.51 -2.64
CA ARG A 95 -11.19 19.28 -1.43
C ARG A 95 -12.13 20.49 -1.34
N ASP A 96 -12.26 21.24 -2.41
CA ASP A 96 -13.06 22.47 -2.44
C ASP A 96 -14.56 22.14 -2.27
N GLU A 97 -15.03 21.01 -2.81
CA GLU A 97 -16.41 20.54 -2.61
C GLU A 97 -16.68 20.15 -1.13
N GLU A 98 -15.82 19.34 -0.53
CA GLU A 98 -16.02 18.89 0.86
C GLU A 98 -15.83 20.03 1.87
N ILE A 99 -14.88 20.94 1.63
CA ILE A 99 -14.72 22.15 2.44
C ILE A 99 -15.96 23.05 2.29
N GLY A 100 -16.51 23.18 1.08
CA GLY A 100 -17.75 23.93 0.86
C GLY A 100 -18.93 23.39 1.67
N LYS A 101 -19.04 22.06 1.84
CA LYS A 101 -20.06 21.44 2.71
C LYS A 101 -19.80 21.77 4.19
N LEU A 102 -18.56 21.68 4.64
CA LEU A 102 -18.19 22.05 6.01
C LEU A 102 -18.52 23.51 6.31
N VAL A 103 -18.17 24.44 5.43
CA VAL A 103 -18.46 25.87 5.63
C VAL A 103 -19.96 26.13 5.71
N LYS A 104 -20.77 25.44 4.89
CA LYS A 104 -22.23 25.51 4.96
C LYS A 104 -22.79 24.95 6.27
N LEU A 105 -22.24 23.86 6.78
CA LEU A 105 -22.64 23.30 8.06
C LEU A 105 -22.33 24.28 9.20
N ILE A 106 -21.12 24.86 9.23
CA ILE A 106 -20.74 25.86 10.22
C ILE A 106 -21.64 27.10 10.13
N GLY A 107 -21.92 27.58 8.92
CA GLY A 107 -22.77 28.76 8.70
C GLY A 107 -24.27 28.52 8.92
N GLY A 108 -24.71 27.26 8.97
CA GLY A 108 -26.09 26.87 9.25
C GLY A 108 -26.40 26.67 10.73
N GLU A 109 -25.38 26.68 11.59
CA GLU A 109 -25.55 26.56 13.03
C GLU A 109 -26.14 27.85 13.63
N PRO A 110 -27.03 27.75 14.64
CA PRO A 110 -27.64 28.91 15.27
C PRO A 110 -26.58 29.79 15.94
N ALA A 111 -26.80 31.11 15.94
CA ALA A 111 -25.89 32.07 16.56
C ALA A 111 -25.72 31.75 18.05
N GLY A 112 -24.50 31.34 18.44
CA GLY A 112 -24.16 30.90 19.81
C GLY A 112 -24.09 29.37 20.00
N GLY A 113 -24.36 28.57 18.97
CA GLY A 113 -24.17 27.12 18.98
C GLY A 113 -22.70 26.73 19.03
N ALA A 114 -22.34 25.78 19.90
CA ALA A 114 -20.99 25.26 19.97
C ALA A 114 -20.74 24.28 18.81
N VAL A 115 -19.83 24.65 17.92
CA VAL A 115 -19.45 23.82 16.77
C VAL A 115 -18.34 22.84 17.17
N ASN A 116 -18.60 21.54 17.05
CA ASN A 116 -17.58 20.52 17.28
C ASN A 116 -16.66 20.39 16.05
N LEU A 117 -15.59 21.19 16.03
CA LEU A 117 -14.61 21.21 14.95
C LEU A 117 -13.90 19.86 14.77
N HIS A 118 -13.69 19.10 15.85
CA HIS A 118 -13.06 17.78 15.76
C HIS A 118 -13.89 16.82 14.90
N GLN A 119 -15.20 16.71 15.18
CA GLN A 119 -16.08 15.85 14.41
C GLN A 119 -16.19 16.29 12.95
N LEU A 120 -16.27 17.61 12.70
CA LEU A 120 -16.33 18.14 11.34
C LEU A 120 -15.04 17.87 10.54
N LEU A 121 -13.86 18.06 11.15
CA LEU A 121 -12.58 17.77 10.52
C LEU A 121 -12.40 16.28 10.21
N VAL A 122 -12.79 15.42 11.17
CA VAL A 122 -12.77 13.96 10.96
C VAL A 122 -13.74 13.57 9.83
N ALA A 123 -14.94 14.13 9.79
CA ALA A 123 -15.91 13.86 8.73
C ALA A 123 -15.41 14.30 7.35
N VAL A 124 -14.82 15.50 7.24
CA VAL A 124 -14.25 16.00 5.99
C VAL A 124 -13.05 15.17 5.53
N GLY A 125 -12.14 14.81 6.45
CA GLY A 125 -11.00 13.93 6.14
C GLY A 125 -11.47 12.58 5.60
N ASN A 126 -12.44 11.96 6.27
CA ASN A 126 -13.02 10.69 5.85
C ASN A 126 -13.71 10.79 4.49
N ALA A 127 -14.47 11.86 4.24
CA ALA A 127 -15.13 12.09 2.96
C ALA A 127 -14.10 12.24 1.81
N MET A 128 -13.02 13.01 2.03
CA MET A 128 -11.94 13.15 1.05
C MET A 128 -11.20 11.82 0.83
N THR A 129 -10.77 11.11 1.88
CA THR A 129 -10.08 9.83 1.75
C THR A 129 -10.94 8.78 1.07
N SER A 130 -12.22 8.70 1.41
CA SER A 130 -13.16 7.76 0.79
C SER A 130 -13.36 8.07 -0.70
N ARG A 131 -13.56 9.35 -1.06
CA ARG A 131 -13.75 9.76 -2.45
C ARG A 131 -12.51 9.60 -3.32
N THR A 132 -11.33 9.78 -2.74
CA THR A 132 -10.06 9.63 -3.45
C THR A 132 -9.65 8.16 -3.59
N ALA A 133 -9.88 7.34 -2.56
CA ALA A 133 -9.54 5.92 -2.58
C ALA A 133 -10.52 5.09 -3.42
N PHE A 134 -11.81 5.43 -3.39
CA PHE A 134 -12.89 4.58 -3.93
C PHE A 134 -13.80 5.27 -4.95
N GLY A 135 -13.68 6.58 -5.17
CA GLY A 135 -14.59 7.33 -6.04
C GLY A 135 -15.93 7.69 -5.35
N LYS A 136 -17.02 7.86 -6.12
CA LYS A 136 -18.36 8.13 -5.52
C LYS A 136 -18.89 6.87 -4.86
N VAL A 137 -18.70 6.78 -3.54
CA VAL A 137 -19.07 5.66 -2.69
C VAL A 137 -20.58 5.64 -2.43
N ARG A 138 -21.36 5.03 -3.33
CA ARG A 138 -22.74 4.60 -3.00
C ARG A 138 -22.89 3.09 -2.87
N GLU A 139 -21.90 2.29 -3.27
CA GLU A 139 -22.04 0.82 -3.33
C GLU A 139 -21.04 0.01 -2.48
N LEU A 140 -19.97 0.61 -1.93
CA LEU A 140 -18.89 -0.16 -1.32
C LEU A 140 -19.01 -0.36 0.20
N GLU A 141 -19.87 0.43 0.86
CA GLU A 141 -20.01 0.44 2.33
C GLU A 141 -20.49 -0.91 2.89
N SER A 142 -21.36 -1.62 2.16
CA SER A 142 -21.98 -2.87 2.63
C SER A 142 -21.05 -4.10 2.60
N SER A 143 -20.06 -4.14 1.70
CA SER A 143 -19.16 -5.30 1.54
C SER A 143 -17.74 -5.06 2.07
N PHE A 144 -17.27 -3.81 2.13
CA PHE A 144 -15.88 -3.52 2.50
C PHE A 144 -15.65 -3.42 4.01
N LEU A 145 -16.61 -2.87 4.76
CA LEU A 145 -16.49 -2.69 6.22
C LEU A 145 -16.28 -4.02 6.99
N PRO A 146 -16.95 -5.15 6.65
CA PRO A 146 -16.69 -6.43 7.30
C PRO A 146 -15.26 -6.95 7.04
N VAL A 147 -14.75 -6.77 5.82
CA VAL A 147 -13.41 -7.20 5.40
C VAL A 147 -12.33 -6.35 6.05
N ALA A 148 -12.51 -5.02 6.04
CA ALA A 148 -11.60 -4.09 6.70
C ALA A 148 -11.52 -4.37 8.22
N ARG A 149 -12.65 -4.71 8.85
CA ARG A 149 -12.69 -5.08 10.27
C ARG A 149 -11.99 -6.41 10.56
N GLN A 150 -12.08 -7.39 9.65
CA GLN A 150 -11.33 -8.65 9.78
C GLN A 150 -9.83 -8.42 9.64
N ILE A 151 -9.40 -7.63 8.65
CA ILE A 151 -7.99 -7.27 8.47
C ILE A 151 -7.48 -6.49 9.69
N LEU A 152 -8.23 -5.51 10.18
CA LEU A 152 -7.85 -4.74 11.36
C LEU A 152 -7.76 -5.60 12.62
N ARG A 153 -8.65 -6.58 12.80
CA ARG A 153 -8.53 -7.56 13.90
C ARG A 153 -7.32 -8.48 13.75
N ALA A 154 -7.01 -8.90 12.52
CA ALA A 154 -5.84 -9.74 12.24
C ALA A 154 -4.53 -8.97 12.43
N VAL A 155 -4.51 -7.67 12.12
CA VAL A 155 -3.35 -6.78 12.29
C VAL A 155 -3.26 -6.23 13.71
N GLY A 156 -4.37 -6.13 14.45
CA GLY A 156 -4.40 -5.70 15.85
C GLY A 156 -3.68 -6.62 16.85
N GLY A 157 -3.21 -7.79 16.39
CA GLY A 157 -2.27 -8.65 17.14
C GLY A 157 -0.78 -8.29 16.94
N PHE A 158 -0.45 -7.38 16.01
CA PHE A 158 0.91 -6.83 15.89
C PHE A 158 1.09 -5.69 16.88
N ASN A 159 1.77 -5.95 18.00
CA ASN A 159 2.29 -4.87 18.83
C ASN A 159 3.53 -4.29 18.15
N ILE A 160 3.45 -3.05 17.69
CA ILE A 160 4.61 -2.33 17.14
C ILE A 160 5.74 -2.18 18.18
N GLY A 161 5.43 -2.37 19.47
CA GLY A 161 6.36 -2.39 20.59
C GLY A 161 7.31 -3.60 20.61
N ASP A 162 6.99 -4.71 19.93
CA ASP A 162 7.89 -5.87 19.85
C ASP A 162 9.03 -5.68 18.83
N ILE A 163 8.95 -4.63 17.99
CA ILE A 163 9.97 -4.30 16.97
C ILE A 163 11.14 -3.51 17.58
N PHE A 164 10.98 -2.98 18.79
CA PHE A 164 12.03 -2.28 19.50
C PHE A 164 12.45 -3.07 20.74
N PRO A 165 13.56 -3.82 20.70
CA PRO A 165 14.12 -4.39 21.91
C PRO A 165 14.53 -3.23 22.83
N SER A 166 13.77 -3.00 23.91
CA SER A 166 14.17 -2.09 24.97
C SER A 166 15.45 -2.63 25.58
N ASN A 167 16.54 -1.88 25.44
CA ASN A 167 17.84 -2.21 26.03
C ASN A 167 17.66 -2.28 27.55
N ARG A 168 17.75 -3.47 28.12
CA ARG A 168 17.86 -3.72 29.57
C ARG A 168 19.19 -4.37 29.84
#